data_AF-A0A358HYS6-F1
#
_entry.id   AF-A0A358HYS6-F1
#
_cell.length_a   1.000
_cell.length_b   1.000
_cell.length_c   1.000
_cell.angle_alpha   90.00
_cell.angle_beta   90.00
_cell.angle_gamma   90.00
#
_symmetry.space_group_name_H-M   'P 1'
#
loop_
_entity.id
_entity.type
_entity.pdbx_description
1 polymer ?
#
loop_
_entity_poly.entity_id
_entity_poly.type
_entity_poly.pdbx_seq_one_letter_code
_entity_poly.pdbx_strand_id
1 'polypeptide(L)'
;SEVLWERLPGITETAKIFAGVDATKEPIPVLPTVHYNMGGIPTNYKGEVLRPTAKDPNAIVKGLMAAGEAACVSVHGANRLGTNSLLDLVVFGRACGMHAAEVVDPKSSFKELKTTDGDEAIARFDRLRWAKGSRPTADIRLEMQRVMQGNCGVFRTAEILKEGKDKLSETAKTLPDVGVSDRSLIWNSDLVETLELENLMTCAAATMNSAEARHESRGAHAHEDYPKRDDEVWMKHTIAKVDDAKGYAVDLTYRPVNNFTLTDEVSYIEPKERVY
;
A
#
# COMPACT_ATOMS: atom_id res chain seq x y z
N SER A 1 21.24 15.43 29.15
CA SER A 1 22.12 14.85 28.11
C SER A 1 22.24 13.33 28.25
N GLU A 2 22.51 12.79 29.44
CA GLU A 2 22.67 11.33 29.67
C GLU A 2 21.48 10.47 29.21
N VAL A 3 20.25 10.85 29.57
CA VAL A 3 19.03 10.13 29.15
C VAL A 3 18.86 10.06 27.63
N LEU A 4 19.25 11.11 26.90
CA LEU A 4 19.16 11.11 25.43
C LEU A 4 20.13 10.12 24.81
N TRP A 5 21.33 10.00 25.37
CA TRP A 5 22.32 9.01 24.92
C TRP A 5 21.96 7.58 25.33
N GLU A 6 21.29 7.39 26.46
CA GLU A 6 20.84 6.07 26.91
C GLU A 6 19.64 5.55 26.10
N ARG A 7 18.63 6.41 25.85
CA ARG A 7 17.33 6.00 25.29
C ARG A 7 17.13 6.33 23.83
N LEU A 8 17.78 7.40 23.35
CA LEU A 8 17.59 7.98 22.02
C LEU A 8 18.92 8.21 21.26
N PRO A 9 19.94 7.32 21.36
CA PRO A 9 21.25 7.59 20.77
C PRO A 9 21.19 7.73 19.24
N GLY A 10 20.41 6.87 18.58
CA GLY A 10 20.28 6.87 17.12
C GLY A 10 19.68 8.16 16.56
N ILE A 11 18.58 8.66 17.16
CA ILE A 11 17.96 9.91 16.70
C ILE A 11 18.80 11.13 17.06
N THR A 12 19.58 11.08 18.15
CA THR A 12 20.47 12.17 18.56
C THR A 12 21.58 12.35 17.53
N GLU A 13 22.17 11.24 17.08
CA GLU A 13 23.17 11.26 16.01
C GLU A 13 22.55 11.66 14.66
N THR A 14 21.35 11.16 14.34
CA THR A 14 20.63 11.51 13.11
C THR A 14 20.34 13.02 13.04
N ALA A 15 19.88 13.62 14.13
CA ALA A 15 19.60 15.06 14.20
C ALA A 15 20.87 15.90 13.91
N LYS A 16 22.00 15.46 14.46
CA LYS A 16 23.30 16.11 14.23
C LYS A 16 23.76 15.97 12.78
N ILE A 17 23.69 14.77 12.21
CA ILE A 17 24.15 14.49 10.84
C ILE A 17 23.28 15.23 9.80
N PHE A 18 21.96 15.12 9.90
CA PHE A 18 21.05 15.55 8.83
C PHE A 18 20.46 16.94 9.01
N ALA A 19 20.41 17.46 10.24
CA ALA A 19 19.88 18.80 10.53
C ALA A 19 20.92 19.73 11.17
N GLY A 20 22.14 19.25 11.47
CA GLY A 20 23.15 20.04 12.19
C GLY A 20 22.75 20.37 13.63
N VAL A 21 21.72 19.71 14.17
CA VAL A 21 21.12 20.03 15.46
C VAL A 21 21.78 19.21 16.58
N ASP A 22 22.26 19.92 17.61
CA ASP A 22 22.56 19.29 18.90
C ASP A 22 21.24 19.17 19.68
N ALA A 23 20.64 17.97 19.68
CA ALA A 23 19.35 17.71 20.34
C ALA A 23 19.37 17.92 21.86
N THR A 24 20.55 18.13 22.47
CA THR A 24 20.66 18.52 23.88
C THR A 24 20.49 20.02 24.11
N LYS A 25 20.55 20.84 23.05
CA LYS A 25 20.52 22.30 23.09
C LYS A 25 19.39 22.91 22.28
N GLU A 26 19.08 22.34 21.14
CA GLU A 26 18.14 22.91 20.16
C GLU A 26 17.09 21.87 19.73
N PRO A 27 15.85 22.30 19.43
CA PRO A 27 14.80 21.40 18.96
C PRO A 27 15.09 20.90 17.53
N ILE A 28 14.71 19.64 17.27
CA ILE A 28 14.80 19.04 15.93
C ILE A 28 13.63 19.55 15.08
N PRO A 29 13.86 20.10 13.87
CA PRO A 29 12.78 20.47 12.96
C PRO A 29 12.05 19.22 12.47
N VAL A 30 10.73 19.15 12.68
CA VAL A 30 9.90 18.01 12.31
C VAL A 30 8.64 18.45 11.56
N LEU A 31 8.15 17.59 10.67
CA LEU A 31 6.90 17.74 9.95
C LEU A 31 6.24 16.38 9.72
N PRO A 32 4.92 16.31 9.48
CA PRO A 32 4.27 15.06 9.08
C PRO A 32 4.84 14.52 7.76
N THR A 33 5.19 13.24 7.75
CA THR A 33 5.77 12.55 6.59
C THR A 33 5.03 11.24 6.36
N VAL A 34 4.79 10.88 5.09
CA VAL A 34 4.25 9.55 4.73
C VAL A 34 5.16 8.47 5.33
N HIS A 35 4.58 7.48 6.01
CA HIS A 35 5.35 6.56 6.85
C HIS A 35 4.98 5.08 6.67
N TYR A 36 3.69 4.74 6.61
CA TYR A 36 3.23 3.35 6.61
C TYR A 36 1.91 3.23 5.83
N ASN A 37 1.72 2.10 5.14
CA ASN A 37 0.49 1.78 4.42
C ASN A 37 -0.38 0.81 5.22
N MET A 38 -1.55 1.26 5.70
CA MET A 38 -2.53 0.37 6.34
C MET A 38 -3.28 -0.53 5.34
N GLY A 39 -3.39 -0.09 4.09
CA GLY A 39 -3.92 -0.89 3.00
C GLY A 39 -2.89 -1.92 2.52
N GLY A 40 -3.31 -2.81 1.63
CA GLY A 40 -2.46 -3.88 1.10
C GLY A 40 -3.29 -4.98 0.45
N ILE A 41 -2.65 -6.10 0.16
CA ILE A 41 -3.29 -7.29 -0.38
C ILE A 41 -4.26 -7.83 0.67
N PRO A 42 -5.59 -7.88 0.42
CA PRO A 42 -6.55 -8.30 1.45
C PRO A 42 -6.32 -9.76 1.81
N THR A 43 -6.28 -10.07 3.11
CA THR A 43 -6.13 -11.45 3.59
C THR A 43 -7.14 -11.77 4.69
N ASN A 44 -7.37 -13.06 4.93
CA ASN A 44 -8.00 -13.50 6.19
C ASN A 44 -6.97 -13.52 7.34
N TYR A 45 -7.43 -13.80 8.55
CA TYR A 45 -6.55 -13.86 9.74
C TYR A 45 -5.48 -14.95 9.69
N LYS A 46 -5.57 -15.90 8.75
CA LYS A 46 -4.57 -16.95 8.49
C LYS A 46 -3.55 -16.56 7.43
N GLY A 47 -3.74 -15.41 6.78
CA GLY A 47 -2.85 -14.88 5.74
C GLY A 47 -3.21 -15.29 4.31
N GLU A 48 -4.31 -16.04 4.09
CA GLU A 48 -4.74 -16.38 2.72
C GLU A 48 -5.29 -15.13 2.02
N VAL A 49 -4.81 -14.89 0.80
CA VAL A 49 -5.24 -13.74 -0.01
C VAL A 49 -6.70 -13.89 -0.39
N LEU A 50 -7.43 -12.79 -0.33
CA LEU A 50 -8.84 -12.70 -0.64
C LEU A 50 -9.05 -12.11 -2.03
N ARG A 51 -10.03 -12.64 -2.74
CA ARG A 51 -10.61 -12.08 -3.97
C ARG A 51 -12.13 -12.05 -3.77
N PRO A 52 -12.64 -11.03 -3.05
CA PRO A 52 -14.06 -10.89 -2.78
C PRO A 52 -14.90 -11.00 -4.06
N THR A 53 -16.05 -11.64 -3.95
CA THR A 53 -17.04 -11.76 -5.04
C THR A 53 -18.40 -11.28 -4.54
N ALA A 54 -19.35 -11.05 -5.46
CA ALA A 54 -20.72 -10.69 -5.09
C ALA A 54 -21.42 -11.74 -4.21
N LYS A 55 -21.00 -13.01 -4.26
CA LYS A 55 -21.58 -14.11 -3.47
C LYS A 55 -20.83 -14.40 -2.17
N ASP A 56 -19.53 -14.12 -2.15
CA ASP A 56 -18.66 -14.41 -1.03
C ASP A 56 -17.62 -13.28 -0.87
N PRO A 57 -17.78 -12.39 0.12
CA PRO A 57 -16.85 -11.31 0.39
C PRO A 57 -15.49 -11.80 0.93
N ASN A 58 -15.39 -13.06 1.33
CA ASN A 58 -14.22 -13.71 1.90
C ASN A 58 -13.64 -14.81 0.99
N ALA A 59 -14.05 -14.87 -0.28
CA ALA A 59 -13.54 -15.85 -1.22
C ALA A 59 -12.01 -15.76 -1.32
N ILE A 60 -11.33 -16.90 -1.15
CA ILE A 60 -9.87 -16.96 -1.12
C ILE A 60 -9.26 -17.19 -2.53
N VAL A 61 -8.04 -16.71 -2.72
CA VAL A 61 -7.14 -17.13 -3.79
C VAL A 61 -6.32 -18.30 -3.25
N LYS A 62 -6.72 -19.53 -3.62
CA LYS A 62 -6.06 -20.75 -3.15
C LYS A 62 -4.57 -20.75 -3.53
N GLY A 63 -3.72 -21.03 -2.56
CA GLY A 63 -2.27 -21.12 -2.75
C GLY A 63 -1.53 -19.78 -2.76
N LEU A 64 -2.22 -18.66 -2.47
CA LEU A 64 -1.59 -17.35 -2.34
C LEU A 64 -1.79 -16.80 -0.93
N MET A 65 -0.69 -16.39 -0.30
CA MET A 65 -0.68 -15.79 1.04
C MET A 65 0.07 -14.45 1.04
N ALA A 66 -0.29 -13.57 1.96
CA ALA A 66 0.43 -12.32 2.20
C ALA A 66 0.50 -12.00 3.70
N ALA A 67 1.60 -11.37 4.12
CA ALA A 67 1.83 -10.95 5.51
C ALA A 67 2.61 -9.62 5.56
N GLY A 68 2.59 -8.99 6.73
CA GLY A 68 3.28 -7.73 7.00
C GLY A 68 2.66 -6.54 6.28
N GLU A 69 3.45 -5.48 6.03
CA GLU A 69 2.94 -4.23 5.45
C GLU A 69 2.36 -4.39 4.02
N ALA A 70 2.75 -5.44 3.29
CA ALA A 70 2.14 -5.74 2.00
C ALA A 70 0.71 -6.28 2.12
N ALA A 71 0.30 -6.74 3.30
CA ALA A 71 -1.00 -7.37 3.53
C ALA A 71 -1.97 -6.44 4.26
N CYS A 72 -3.23 -6.53 3.86
CA CYS A 72 -4.37 -6.04 4.61
C CYS A 72 -5.11 -7.23 5.21
N VAL A 73 -4.51 -7.87 6.24
CA VAL A 73 -5.27 -8.68 7.21
C VAL A 73 -6.32 -7.80 7.89
N SER A 74 -5.94 -6.53 8.01
CA SER A 74 -6.61 -5.36 8.58
C SER A 74 -6.64 -5.28 10.11
N VAL A 75 -5.58 -5.74 10.78
CA VAL A 75 -5.40 -5.45 12.22
C VAL A 75 -5.16 -3.96 12.53
N HIS A 76 -4.83 -3.16 11.50
CA HIS A 76 -4.56 -1.71 11.64
C HIS A 76 -5.74 -0.82 11.25
N GLY A 77 -6.76 -1.37 10.57
CA GLY A 77 -7.92 -0.60 10.09
C GLY A 77 -7.52 0.70 9.39
N ALA A 78 -8.14 1.82 9.80
CA ALA A 78 -7.89 3.14 9.23
C ALA A 78 -6.73 3.92 9.90
N ASN A 79 -6.12 3.40 10.97
CA ASN A 79 -5.03 4.06 11.67
C ASN A 79 -4.24 3.04 12.50
N ARG A 80 -2.99 2.80 12.12
CA ARG A 80 -2.09 1.91 12.85
C ARG A 80 -1.61 2.56 14.16
N LEU A 81 -1.57 1.78 15.24
CA LEU A 81 -0.90 2.17 16.47
C LEU A 81 0.63 2.00 16.35
N GLY A 82 1.39 2.90 16.96
CA GLY A 82 2.85 2.79 17.06
C GLY A 82 3.27 1.41 17.58
N THR A 83 4.45 0.95 17.16
CA THR A 83 5.06 -0.37 17.49
C THR A 83 4.31 -1.64 17.07
N ASN A 84 3.05 -1.56 16.62
CA ASN A 84 2.29 -2.75 16.19
C ASN A 84 2.74 -3.35 14.84
N SER A 85 3.46 -2.62 13.98
CA SER A 85 3.86 -3.17 12.68
C SER A 85 4.87 -4.31 12.82
N LEU A 86 5.85 -4.20 13.72
CA LEU A 86 6.82 -5.27 13.96
C LEU A 86 6.17 -6.52 14.56
N LEU A 87 5.13 -6.33 15.39
CA LEU A 87 4.32 -7.43 15.91
C LEU A 87 3.55 -8.13 14.79
N ASP A 88 2.92 -7.36 13.89
CA ASP A 88 2.24 -7.88 12.70
C ASP A 88 3.16 -8.77 11.85
N LEU A 89 4.39 -8.31 11.56
CA LEU A 89 5.37 -9.09 10.78
C LEU A 89 5.57 -10.50 11.35
N VAL A 90 5.88 -10.61 12.64
CA VAL A 90 6.24 -11.89 13.26
C VAL A 90 5.02 -12.77 13.52
N VAL A 91 3.87 -12.18 13.84
CA VAL A 91 2.62 -12.92 14.08
C VAL A 91 2.07 -13.49 12.79
N PHE A 92 1.87 -12.65 11.76
CA PHE A 92 1.24 -13.11 10.52
C PHE A 92 2.21 -13.84 9.59
N GLY A 93 3.52 -13.54 9.66
CA GLY A 93 4.53 -14.39 9.02
C GLY A 93 4.49 -15.83 9.56
N ARG A 94 4.39 -15.99 10.89
CA ARG A 94 4.23 -17.30 11.52
C ARG A 94 2.88 -17.94 11.21
N ALA A 95 1.79 -17.17 11.22
CA ALA A 95 0.45 -17.67 10.89
C ALA A 95 0.38 -18.22 9.46
N CYS A 96 0.95 -17.51 8.49
CA CYS A 96 1.07 -18.00 7.10
C CYS A 96 1.85 -19.31 7.04
N GLY A 97 3.01 -19.39 7.72
CA GLY A 97 3.82 -20.61 7.75
C GLY A 97 3.09 -21.81 8.36
N MET A 98 2.36 -21.61 9.46
CA MET A 98 1.55 -22.66 10.09
C MET A 98 0.40 -23.11 9.20
N HIS A 99 -0.36 -22.16 8.66
CA HIS A 99 -1.50 -22.48 7.80
C HIS A 99 -1.05 -23.14 6.48
N ALA A 100 0.07 -22.70 5.90
CA ALA A 100 0.68 -23.36 4.74
C ALA A 100 1.02 -24.83 5.03
N ALA A 101 1.55 -25.14 6.21
CA ALA A 101 1.82 -26.52 6.62
C ALA A 101 0.56 -27.38 6.79
N GLU A 102 -0.60 -26.77 7.08
CA GLU A 102 -1.89 -27.46 7.17
C GLU A 102 -2.49 -27.74 5.78
N VAL A 103 -2.37 -26.79 4.84
CA VAL A 103 -3.09 -26.85 3.54
C VAL A 103 -2.25 -27.38 2.39
N VAL A 104 -0.92 -27.38 2.52
CA VAL A 104 0.00 -27.91 1.50
C VAL A 104 0.34 -29.35 1.87
N ASP A 105 -0.02 -30.30 1.01
CA ASP A 105 0.48 -31.67 1.11
C ASP A 105 1.90 -31.75 0.52
N PRO A 106 2.94 -32.05 1.32
CA PRO A 106 4.31 -32.16 0.84
C PRO A 106 4.51 -33.28 -0.19
N LYS A 107 3.57 -34.23 -0.29
CA LYS A 107 3.59 -35.32 -1.28
C LYS A 107 2.84 -34.97 -2.56
N SER A 108 2.08 -33.87 -2.58
CA SER A 108 1.36 -33.45 -3.77
C SER A 108 2.32 -33.03 -4.88
N SER A 109 1.98 -33.37 -6.12
CA SER A 109 2.72 -32.88 -7.28
C SER A 109 2.42 -31.40 -7.52
N PHE A 110 3.42 -30.66 -7.98
CA PHE A 110 3.19 -29.30 -8.46
C PHE A 110 2.21 -29.31 -9.64
N LYS A 111 1.43 -28.24 -9.75
CA LYS A 111 0.64 -28.00 -10.96
C LYS A 111 1.59 -27.84 -12.14
N GLU A 112 1.34 -28.57 -13.23
CA GLU A 112 2.11 -28.38 -14.46
C GLU A 112 1.95 -26.95 -14.96
N LEU A 113 3.08 -26.31 -15.20
CA LEU A 113 3.16 -25.01 -15.84
C LEU A 113 3.23 -25.22 -17.35
N LYS A 114 2.54 -24.37 -18.09
CA LYS A 114 2.72 -24.27 -19.54
C LYS A 114 4.06 -23.60 -19.82
N THR A 115 4.66 -23.90 -20.96
CA THR A 115 5.89 -23.22 -21.41
C THR A 115 5.70 -21.71 -21.60
N THR A 116 4.45 -21.26 -21.75
CA THR A 116 4.07 -19.85 -21.88
C THR A 116 3.77 -19.16 -20.55
N ASP A 117 3.77 -19.91 -19.43
CA ASP A 117 3.54 -19.32 -18.11
C ASP A 117 4.74 -18.43 -17.76
N GLY A 118 4.51 -17.12 -17.72
CA GLY A 118 5.55 -16.10 -17.48
C GLY A 118 5.91 -15.24 -18.70
N ASP A 119 5.40 -15.56 -19.89
CA ASP A 119 5.66 -14.80 -21.12
C ASP A 119 5.30 -13.32 -20.97
N GLU A 120 4.21 -13.01 -20.26
CA GLU A 120 3.80 -11.62 -19.99
C GLU A 120 4.83 -10.85 -19.15
N ALA A 121 5.45 -11.50 -18.14
CA ALA A 121 6.47 -10.89 -17.31
C ALA A 121 7.77 -10.66 -18.09
N ILE A 122 8.16 -11.63 -18.95
CA ILE A 122 9.32 -11.50 -19.83
C ILE A 122 9.07 -10.42 -20.89
N ALA A 123 7.88 -10.37 -21.48
CA ALA A 123 7.49 -9.34 -22.44
C ALA A 123 7.51 -7.95 -21.81
N ARG A 124 7.00 -7.79 -20.58
CA ARG A 124 7.09 -6.53 -19.82
C ARG A 124 8.54 -6.13 -19.57
N PHE A 125 9.38 -7.07 -19.13
CA PHE A 125 10.81 -6.84 -18.90
C PHE A 125 11.50 -6.36 -20.18
N ASP A 126 11.32 -7.06 -21.30
CA ASP A 126 12.00 -6.74 -22.56
C ASP A 126 11.47 -5.44 -23.18
N ARG A 127 10.15 -5.20 -23.11
CA ARG A 127 9.52 -3.93 -23.53
C ARG A 127 10.17 -2.74 -22.83
N LEU A 128 10.33 -2.80 -21.52
CA LEU A 128 10.91 -1.69 -20.74
C LEU A 128 12.42 -1.57 -21.00
N ARG A 129 13.14 -2.69 -21.04
CA ARG A 129 14.59 -2.68 -21.32
C ARG A 129 14.93 -2.04 -22.65
N TRP A 130 14.06 -2.17 -23.65
CA TRP A 130 14.21 -1.56 -24.97
C TRP A 130 13.32 -0.34 -25.19
N ALA A 131 12.75 0.24 -24.14
CA ALA A 131 11.94 1.45 -24.24
C ALA A 131 12.80 2.61 -24.74
N LYS A 132 12.29 3.29 -25.78
CA LYS A 132 12.96 4.39 -26.51
C LYS A 132 12.11 5.67 -26.51
N GLY A 133 11.21 5.81 -25.55
CA GLY A 133 10.43 7.01 -25.40
C GLY A 133 11.29 8.21 -25.01
N SER A 134 10.68 9.39 -25.03
CA SER A 134 11.39 10.65 -24.80
C SER A 134 11.55 11.01 -23.32
N ARG A 135 10.79 10.34 -22.43
CA ARG A 135 10.70 10.70 -21.01
C ARG A 135 11.57 9.81 -20.11
N PRO A 136 12.51 10.36 -19.34
CA PRO A 136 13.23 9.59 -18.32
C PRO A 136 12.28 9.06 -17.23
N THR A 137 12.57 7.86 -16.72
CA THR A 137 11.85 7.24 -15.59
C THR A 137 11.75 8.16 -14.38
N ALA A 138 12.84 8.88 -14.06
CA ALA A 138 12.88 9.80 -12.93
C ALA A 138 11.87 10.96 -13.03
N ASP A 139 11.59 11.45 -14.24
CA ASP A 139 10.69 12.58 -14.44
C ASP A 139 9.23 12.18 -14.20
N ILE A 140 8.81 11.04 -14.78
CA ILE A 140 7.47 10.50 -14.57
C ILE A 140 7.28 10.13 -13.09
N ARG A 141 8.30 9.54 -12.46
CA ARG A 141 8.29 9.23 -11.03
C ARG A 141 8.10 10.49 -10.17
N LEU A 142 8.83 11.56 -10.47
CA LEU A 142 8.74 12.82 -9.73
C LEU A 142 7.38 13.49 -9.90
N GLU A 143 6.80 13.44 -11.10
CA GLU A 143 5.44 13.93 -11.36
C GLU A 143 4.41 13.20 -10.51
N MET A 144 4.42 11.87 -10.53
CA MET A 144 3.55 11.04 -9.71
C MET A 144 3.69 11.39 -8.21
N GLN A 145 4.91 11.52 -7.71
CA GLN A 145 5.18 11.89 -6.32
C GLN A 145 4.61 13.28 -5.99
N ARG A 146 4.79 14.27 -6.87
CA ARG A 146 4.26 15.63 -6.67
C ARG A 146 2.73 15.66 -6.66
N VAL A 147 2.08 14.89 -7.55
CA VAL A 147 0.62 14.75 -7.56
C VAL A 147 0.14 14.14 -6.26
N MET A 148 0.72 13.02 -5.82
CA MET A 148 0.31 12.37 -4.56
C MET A 148 0.53 13.29 -3.35
N GLN A 149 1.67 13.98 -3.28
CA GLN A 149 1.99 14.88 -2.17
C GLN A 149 1.10 16.12 -2.13
N GLY A 150 0.78 16.69 -3.30
CA GLY A 150 -0.05 17.89 -3.42
C GLY A 150 -1.54 17.63 -3.29
N ASN A 151 -2.02 16.44 -3.67
CA ASN A 151 -3.45 16.17 -3.81
C ASN A 151 -3.99 15.03 -2.91
N CYS A 152 -3.13 14.25 -2.26
CA CYS A 152 -3.55 13.15 -1.37
C CYS A 152 -2.79 13.17 -0.03
N GLY A 153 -2.66 14.36 0.55
CA GLY A 153 -1.98 14.60 1.83
C GLY A 153 -2.80 14.22 3.07
N VAL A 154 -2.51 14.91 4.18
CA VAL A 154 -3.15 14.72 5.50
C VAL A 154 -4.63 15.10 5.44
N PHE A 155 -4.91 16.33 5.03
CA PHE A 155 -6.27 16.84 4.81
C PHE A 155 -6.62 16.78 3.34
N ARG A 156 -7.88 16.50 3.06
CA ARG A 156 -8.38 16.23 1.71
C ARG A 156 -9.73 16.88 1.52
N THR A 157 -10.00 17.30 0.29
CA THR A 157 -11.31 17.77 -0.16
C THR A 157 -11.68 17.04 -1.45
N ALA A 158 -12.96 17.05 -1.81
CA ALA A 158 -13.45 16.42 -3.02
C ALA A 158 -12.80 17.06 -4.27
N GLU A 159 -12.65 18.39 -4.26
CA GLU A 159 -11.99 19.14 -5.32
C GLU A 159 -10.53 18.74 -5.50
N ILE A 160 -9.75 18.74 -4.40
CA ILE A 160 -8.31 18.43 -4.45
C ILE A 160 -8.08 16.97 -4.86
N LEU A 161 -8.89 16.03 -4.35
CA LEU A 161 -8.78 14.61 -4.70
C LEU A 161 -9.18 14.35 -6.16
N LYS A 162 -10.21 15.03 -6.65
CA LYS A 162 -10.64 14.93 -8.04
C LYS A 162 -9.55 15.45 -8.98
N GLU A 163 -8.97 16.61 -8.68
CA GLU A 163 -7.82 17.15 -9.42
C GLU A 163 -6.63 16.18 -9.39
N GLY A 164 -6.32 15.62 -8.21
CA GLY A 164 -5.24 14.65 -8.05
C GLY A 164 -5.44 13.38 -8.88
N LYS A 165 -6.65 12.85 -8.90
CA LYS A 165 -7.05 11.70 -9.72
C LYS A 165 -6.86 11.97 -11.22
N ASP A 166 -7.30 13.15 -11.68
CA ASP A 166 -7.19 13.52 -13.09
C ASP A 166 -5.71 13.73 -13.48
N LYS A 167 -4.93 14.47 -12.68
CA LYS A 167 -3.49 14.65 -12.90
C LYS A 167 -2.72 13.33 -12.88
N LEU A 168 -3.03 12.43 -11.94
CA LEU A 168 -2.38 11.13 -11.85
C LEU A 168 -2.69 10.27 -13.09
N SER A 169 -3.93 10.33 -13.60
CA SER A 169 -4.31 9.68 -14.86
C SER A 169 -3.53 10.25 -16.04
N GLU A 170 -3.37 11.58 -16.13
CA GLU A 170 -2.53 12.20 -17.17
C GLU A 170 -1.06 11.78 -17.06
N THR A 171 -0.47 11.75 -15.85
CA THR A 171 0.89 11.23 -15.65
C THR A 171 1.00 9.77 -16.10
N ALA A 172 0.04 8.93 -15.74
CA ALA A 172 0.01 7.52 -16.11
C ALA A 172 -0.06 7.30 -17.63
N LYS A 173 -0.78 8.16 -18.37
CA LYS A 173 -0.83 8.12 -19.85
C LYS A 173 0.51 8.37 -20.51
N THR A 174 1.48 8.95 -19.81
CA THR A 174 2.83 9.20 -20.34
C THR A 174 3.80 8.04 -20.15
N LEU A 175 3.47 7.03 -19.32
CA LEU A 175 4.33 5.87 -19.08
C LEU A 175 4.73 5.10 -20.35
N PRO A 176 3.87 4.96 -21.38
CA PRO A 176 4.28 4.35 -22.64
C PRO A 176 5.42 5.09 -23.38
N ASP A 177 5.65 6.37 -23.08
CA ASP A 177 6.75 7.18 -23.62
C ASP A 177 7.98 7.21 -22.70
N VAL A 178 8.11 6.24 -21.79
CA VAL A 178 9.32 6.10 -20.96
C VAL A 178 10.53 5.71 -21.82
N GLY A 179 11.67 6.32 -21.52
CA GLY A 179 12.97 6.03 -22.11
C GLY A 179 13.90 5.45 -21.05
N VAL A 180 14.30 4.19 -21.25
CA VAL A 180 15.39 3.55 -20.51
C VAL A 180 16.66 3.75 -21.34
N SER A 181 17.80 4.05 -20.75
CA SER A 181 19.07 4.25 -21.45
C SER A 181 19.98 3.02 -21.36
N ASP A 182 20.09 2.42 -20.17
CA ASP A 182 20.90 1.22 -19.98
C ASP A 182 20.22 -0.01 -20.63
N ARG A 183 20.96 -0.68 -21.52
CA ARG A 183 20.51 -1.88 -22.23
C ARG A 183 21.17 -3.14 -21.71
N SER A 184 21.99 -3.07 -20.67
CA SER A 184 22.66 -4.23 -20.08
C SER A 184 21.65 -5.16 -19.38
N LEU A 185 22.05 -6.42 -19.15
CA LEU A 185 21.29 -7.35 -18.29
C LEU A 185 21.81 -7.37 -16.86
N ILE A 186 23.05 -6.94 -16.65
CA ILE A 186 23.75 -7.11 -15.39
C ILE A 186 23.62 -5.80 -14.63
N TRP A 187 22.94 -5.83 -13.48
CA TRP A 187 22.84 -4.67 -12.59
C TRP A 187 22.26 -3.41 -13.26
N ASN A 188 21.29 -3.60 -14.15
CA ASN A 188 20.61 -2.50 -14.82
C ASN A 188 19.58 -1.85 -13.88
N SER A 189 20.03 -0.89 -13.07
CA SER A 189 19.14 -0.17 -12.12
C SER A 189 18.13 0.72 -12.83
N ASP A 190 18.47 1.26 -14.01
CA ASP A 190 17.55 2.06 -14.84
C ASP A 190 16.30 1.25 -15.20
N LEU A 191 16.48 0.00 -15.66
CA LEU A 191 15.38 -0.93 -15.90
C LEU A 191 14.61 -1.30 -14.63
N VAL A 192 15.31 -1.63 -13.53
CA VAL A 192 14.66 -2.02 -12.27
C VAL A 192 13.80 -0.88 -11.73
N GLU A 193 14.32 0.35 -11.68
CA GLU A 193 13.58 1.53 -11.24
C GLU A 193 12.37 1.82 -12.15
N THR A 194 12.45 1.46 -13.43
CA THR A 194 11.33 1.60 -14.38
C THR A 194 10.24 0.55 -14.13
N LEU A 195 10.62 -0.69 -13.80
CA LEU A 195 9.67 -1.71 -13.35
C LEU A 195 8.98 -1.30 -12.03
N GLU A 196 9.75 -0.72 -11.11
CA GLU A 196 9.23 -0.19 -9.84
C GLU A 196 8.30 1.00 -10.05
N LEU A 197 8.56 1.87 -11.02
CA LEU A 197 7.68 2.98 -11.37
C LEU A 197 6.28 2.48 -11.78
N GLU A 198 6.18 1.47 -12.64
CA GLU A 198 4.88 0.89 -13.02
C GLU A 198 4.16 0.24 -11.81
N ASN A 199 4.92 -0.37 -10.89
CA ASN A 199 4.36 -0.91 -9.65
C ASN A 199 3.82 0.23 -8.75
N LEU A 200 4.58 1.31 -8.60
CA LEU A 200 4.20 2.49 -7.81
C LEU A 200 2.98 3.19 -8.40
N MET A 201 2.88 3.30 -9.73
CA MET A 201 1.72 3.89 -10.40
C MET A 201 0.44 3.10 -10.09
N THR A 202 0.52 1.76 -10.04
CA THR A 202 -0.60 0.90 -9.65
C THR A 202 -1.06 1.20 -8.23
N CYS A 203 -0.13 1.31 -7.28
CA CYS A 203 -0.44 1.65 -5.89
C CYS A 203 -1.00 3.08 -5.74
N ALA A 204 -0.43 4.04 -6.47
CA ALA A 204 -0.89 5.42 -6.48
C ALA A 204 -2.32 5.55 -7.02
N ALA A 205 -2.62 4.88 -8.14
CA ALA A 205 -3.95 4.86 -8.74
C ALA A 205 -4.98 4.27 -7.78
N ALA A 206 -4.69 3.13 -7.16
CA ALA A 206 -5.55 2.52 -6.15
C ALA A 206 -5.80 3.47 -4.97
N THR A 207 -4.74 4.12 -4.47
CA THR A 207 -4.81 5.03 -3.31
C THR A 207 -5.65 6.27 -3.61
N MET A 208 -5.33 6.98 -4.70
CA MET A 208 -5.99 8.22 -5.09
C MET A 208 -7.48 7.99 -5.38
N ASN A 209 -7.81 6.96 -6.16
CA ASN A 209 -9.21 6.63 -6.47
C ASN A 209 -9.99 6.18 -5.23
N SER A 210 -9.36 5.41 -4.33
CA SER A 210 -9.99 4.99 -3.08
C SER A 210 -10.26 6.17 -2.14
N ALA A 211 -9.34 7.15 -2.10
CA ALA A 211 -9.51 8.35 -1.30
C ALA A 211 -10.61 9.25 -1.88
N GLU A 212 -10.61 9.48 -3.20
CA GLU A 212 -11.63 10.28 -3.88
C GLU A 212 -13.04 9.70 -3.71
N ALA A 213 -13.18 8.38 -3.77
CA ALA A 213 -14.49 7.74 -3.63
C ALA A 213 -15.02 7.70 -2.18
N ARG A 214 -14.18 7.90 -1.16
CA ARG A 214 -14.57 7.74 0.26
C ARG A 214 -15.02 9.07 0.84
N HIS A 215 -16.33 9.28 0.87
CA HIS A 215 -16.94 10.51 1.41
C HIS A 215 -17.26 10.38 2.92
N GLU A 216 -16.23 10.22 3.74
CA GLU A 216 -16.28 10.28 5.21
C GLU A 216 -14.90 10.66 5.77
N SER A 217 -14.79 10.83 7.09
CA SER A 217 -13.51 10.90 7.78
C SER A 217 -13.34 9.76 8.77
N ARG A 218 -12.26 8.97 8.61
CA ARG A 218 -11.96 7.82 9.46
C ARG A 218 -10.44 7.61 9.58
N GLY A 219 -9.93 7.68 10.81
CA GLY A 219 -8.52 7.43 11.08
C GLY A 219 -7.60 8.41 10.33
N ALA A 220 -6.70 7.88 9.50
CA ALA A 220 -5.75 8.68 8.70
C ALA A 220 -6.37 9.28 7.42
N HIS A 221 -7.63 8.94 7.09
CA HIS A 221 -8.36 9.59 6.01
C HIS A 221 -9.21 10.72 6.61
N ALA A 222 -8.72 11.95 6.51
CA ALA A 222 -9.43 13.16 6.95
C ALA A 222 -9.92 13.94 5.73
N HIS A 223 -11.24 13.97 5.55
CA HIS A 223 -11.92 14.64 4.45
C HIS A 223 -12.69 15.84 4.98
N GLU A 224 -12.33 17.06 4.58
CA GLU A 224 -12.88 18.29 5.17
C GLU A 224 -14.34 18.53 4.78
N ASP A 225 -14.74 18.17 3.54
CA ASP A 225 -16.15 18.23 3.12
C ASP A 225 -17.03 17.16 3.81
N TYR A 226 -16.42 16.09 4.33
CA TYR A 226 -17.08 14.98 5.03
C TYR A 226 -16.37 14.69 6.36
N PRO A 227 -16.42 15.62 7.33
CA PRO A 227 -15.54 15.58 8.52
C PRO A 227 -15.93 14.52 9.54
N LYS A 228 -17.10 13.88 9.38
CA LYS A 228 -17.63 12.88 10.31
C LYS A 228 -17.37 11.48 9.79
N ARG A 229 -17.21 10.56 10.74
CA ARG A 229 -17.25 9.12 10.48
C ARG A 229 -18.69 8.70 10.21
N ASP A 230 -18.88 7.84 9.21
CA ASP A 230 -20.19 7.31 8.85
C ASP A 230 -20.14 5.77 8.89
N ASP A 231 -20.63 5.21 9.99
CA ASP A 231 -20.61 3.77 10.20
C ASP A 231 -21.75 3.04 9.49
N GLU A 232 -22.79 3.75 9.06
CA GLU A 232 -23.92 3.16 8.33
C GLU A 232 -23.52 2.88 6.87
N VAL A 233 -22.85 3.85 6.23
CA VAL A 233 -22.49 3.76 4.82
C VAL A 233 -21.08 3.23 4.61
N TRP A 234 -20.13 3.60 5.47
CA TRP A 234 -18.70 3.45 5.20
C TRP A 234 -17.94 2.50 6.14
N MET A 235 -18.63 1.75 7.01
CA MET A 235 -18.06 0.62 7.76
C MET A 235 -17.79 -0.60 6.85
N LYS A 236 -16.90 -0.42 5.89
CA LYS A 236 -16.53 -1.38 4.85
C LYS A 236 -15.11 -1.12 4.35
N HIS A 237 -14.40 -2.18 3.96
CA HIS A 237 -13.11 -2.03 3.29
C HIS A 237 -13.32 -1.69 1.82
N THR A 238 -12.49 -0.79 1.30
CA THR A 238 -12.39 -0.54 -0.14
C THR A 238 -11.53 -1.64 -0.77
N ILE A 239 -12.00 -2.20 -1.88
CA ILE A 239 -11.27 -3.16 -2.71
C ILE A 239 -11.02 -2.51 -4.07
N ALA A 240 -9.76 -2.21 -4.36
CA ALA A 240 -9.36 -1.60 -5.62
C ALA A 240 -8.76 -2.67 -6.55
N LYS A 241 -9.34 -2.79 -7.74
CA LYS A 241 -8.75 -3.55 -8.85
C LYS A 241 -8.23 -2.56 -9.89
N VAL A 242 -6.94 -2.61 -10.17
CA VAL A 242 -6.28 -1.74 -11.14
C VAL A 242 -6.00 -2.53 -12.41
N ASP A 243 -6.33 -1.95 -13.56
CA ASP A 243 -6.08 -2.50 -14.90
C ASP A 243 -5.03 -1.62 -15.60
N ASP A 244 -3.76 -2.04 -15.53
CA ASP A 244 -2.61 -1.33 -16.10
C ASP A 244 -2.68 -1.28 -17.63
N ALA A 245 -3.16 -2.35 -18.28
CA ALA A 245 -3.43 -2.40 -19.71
C ALA A 245 -4.47 -1.37 -20.19
N LYS A 246 -5.32 -0.87 -19.27
CA LYS A 246 -6.28 0.21 -19.54
C LYS A 246 -5.86 1.55 -18.92
N GLY A 247 -4.56 1.83 -18.90
CA GLY A 247 -4.04 3.10 -18.39
C GLY A 247 -4.28 3.28 -16.90
N TYR A 248 -4.14 2.19 -16.12
CA TYR A 248 -4.32 2.16 -14.67
C TYR A 248 -5.75 2.51 -14.23
N ALA A 249 -6.75 2.12 -15.03
CA ALA A 249 -8.16 2.27 -14.67
C ALA A 249 -8.46 1.50 -13.38
N VAL A 250 -9.22 2.11 -12.48
CA VAL A 250 -9.53 1.53 -11.15
C VAL A 250 -11.01 1.19 -11.06
N ASP A 251 -11.30 -0.07 -10.78
CA ASP A 251 -12.62 -0.56 -10.39
C ASP A 251 -12.67 -0.71 -8.87
N LEU A 252 -13.64 -0.07 -8.23
CA LEU A 252 -13.81 -0.08 -6.78
C LEU A 252 -15.02 -0.91 -6.40
N THR A 253 -14.78 -1.88 -5.54
CA THR A 253 -15.83 -2.62 -4.83
C THR A 253 -15.62 -2.49 -3.33
N TYR A 254 -16.56 -3.01 -2.54
CA TYR A 254 -16.48 -2.94 -1.10
C TYR A 254 -16.83 -4.28 -0.47
N ARG A 255 -16.22 -4.56 0.68
CA ARG A 255 -16.55 -5.73 1.51
C ARG A 255 -16.81 -5.29 2.96
N PRO A 256 -17.67 -6.00 3.70
CA PRO A 256 -17.91 -5.67 5.09
C PRO A 256 -16.64 -5.84 5.94
N VAL A 257 -16.58 -5.07 7.02
CA VAL A 257 -15.67 -5.30 8.15
C VAL A 257 -16.20 -6.50 8.94
N ASN A 258 -15.31 -7.34 9.49
CA ASN A 258 -15.73 -8.41 10.39
C ASN A 258 -16.12 -7.83 11.75
N ASN A 259 -17.33 -8.15 12.23
CA ASN A 259 -17.89 -7.69 13.49
C ASN A 259 -17.93 -8.79 14.57
N PHE A 260 -16.98 -9.71 14.50
CA PHE A 260 -16.86 -10.87 15.39
C PHE A 260 -15.40 -11.13 15.73
N THR A 261 -15.18 -11.84 16.83
CA THR A 261 -13.87 -12.31 17.31
C THR A 261 -13.74 -13.82 17.06
N LEU A 262 -12.53 -14.36 17.27
CA LEU A 262 -12.28 -15.81 17.06
C LEU A 262 -12.81 -16.68 18.20
N THR A 263 -12.95 -16.11 19.40
CA THR A 263 -13.37 -16.80 20.63
C THR A 263 -14.28 -15.89 21.46
N ASP A 264 -15.03 -16.48 22.38
CA ASP A 264 -15.92 -15.74 23.29
C ASP A 264 -15.17 -15.07 24.47
N GLU A 265 -13.85 -15.22 24.55
CA GLU A 265 -13.02 -14.61 25.61
C GLU A 265 -13.01 -13.08 25.54
N VAL A 266 -13.15 -12.53 24.32
CA VAL A 266 -13.24 -11.09 24.08
C VAL A 266 -14.42 -10.87 23.15
N SER A 267 -15.43 -10.13 23.62
CA SER A 267 -16.57 -9.73 22.79
C SER A 267 -16.15 -8.71 21.73
N TYR A 268 -16.88 -8.68 20.61
CA TYR A 268 -16.73 -7.61 19.62
C TYR A 268 -16.94 -6.24 20.29
N ILE A 269 -15.99 -5.33 20.06
CA ILE A 269 -16.08 -3.97 20.57
C ILE A 269 -16.86 -3.15 19.54
N GLU A 270 -18.10 -2.82 19.88
CA GLU A 270 -18.95 -2.01 19.00
C GLU A 270 -18.33 -0.63 18.73
N PRO A 271 -18.53 -0.09 17.51
CA PRO A 271 -18.04 1.23 17.15
C PRO A 271 -18.56 2.30 18.11
N LYS A 272 -17.64 3.08 18.66
CA LYS A 272 -17.93 4.27 19.48
C LYS A 272 -17.16 5.46 18.95
N GLU A 273 -17.55 6.65 19.38
CA GLU A 273 -16.77 7.85 19.10
C GLU A 273 -15.33 7.66 19.62
N ARG A 274 -14.34 7.98 18.77
CA ARG A 274 -12.92 7.91 19.13
C ARG A 274 -12.43 9.33 19.38
N VAL A 275 -12.14 9.64 20.64
CA VAL A 275 -11.47 10.87 21.11
C VAL A 275 -10.18 10.48 21.82
N TYR A 276 -9.09 11.22 21.59
CA TYR A 276 -7.77 10.95 22.17
C TYR A 276 -7.39 11.97 23.23
#